data_AF-A0A1N6WCH8-F1
#
_entry.id   AF-A0A1N6WCH8-F1
#
_cell.length_a   1.000
_cell.length_b   1.000
_cell.length_c   1.000
_cell.angle_alpha   90.00
_cell.angle_beta   90.00
_cell.angle_gamma   90.00
#
_symmetry.space_group_name_H-M   'P 1'
#
loop_
_entity.id
_entity.type
_entity.pdbx_description
1 polymer ?
#
loop_
_entity_poly.entity_id
_entity_poly.type
_entity_poly.pdbx_seq_one_letter_code
_entity_poly.pdbx_strand_id
1 'polypeptide(L)'
;MKKEKIKDGAPTKYKEEYNDQVRKLCLLGSTDKDIASFFGVTETTINNWKLEYPNFFESIKEGKEYADANVADRLYQRALGFEHDSEEIKIVEGNIKRIPVRKVYPPDPTSAIFWLKNRKAVAWRDKQENEQPEKPIAIDYSKLTDEQLQTLRELLEIAKKNE
;
A
#
# COMPACT_ATOMS: atom_id res chain seq x y z
N MET A 1 -2.76 26.62 -47.81
CA MET A 1 -2.09 25.92 -46.69
C MET A 1 -3.08 24.94 -46.08
N LYS A 2 -2.99 23.65 -46.44
CA LYS A 2 -3.82 22.61 -45.82
C LYS A 2 -3.16 22.23 -44.50
N LYS A 3 -3.84 22.43 -43.38
CA LYS A 3 -3.40 21.91 -42.07
C LYS A 3 -3.54 20.39 -42.12
N GLU A 4 -2.43 19.68 -42.13
CA GLU A 4 -2.41 18.24 -41.90
C GLU A 4 -2.90 17.96 -40.48
N LYS A 5 -3.99 17.18 -40.37
CA LYS A 5 -4.42 16.65 -39.09
C LYS A 5 -3.42 15.56 -38.70
N ILE A 6 -2.62 15.83 -37.69
CA ILE A 6 -1.79 14.81 -37.02
C ILE A 6 -2.76 13.75 -36.48
N LYS A 7 -2.84 12.60 -37.14
CA LYS A 7 -3.50 11.40 -36.62
C LYS A 7 -2.53 10.68 -35.69
N ASP A 8 -2.15 11.34 -34.60
CA ASP A 8 -1.47 10.64 -33.50
C ASP A 8 -2.55 9.97 -32.66
N GLY A 9 -3.07 8.86 -33.18
CA GLY A 9 -3.77 7.90 -32.35
C GLY A 9 -2.76 7.36 -31.33
N ALA A 10 -3.13 7.37 -30.04
CA ALA A 10 -2.34 6.77 -28.98
C ALA A 10 -1.87 5.36 -29.41
N PRO A 11 -0.62 4.95 -29.12
CA PRO A 11 -0.12 3.65 -29.50
C PRO A 11 -0.82 2.57 -28.67
N THR A 12 -2.03 2.20 -29.08
CA THR A 12 -2.84 1.13 -28.47
C THR A 12 -2.27 -0.26 -28.75
N LYS A 13 -1.28 -0.36 -29.64
CA LYS A 13 -0.60 -1.62 -29.93
C LYS A 13 0.48 -1.89 -28.89
N TYR A 14 0.27 -2.95 -28.14
CA TYR A 14 1.26 -3.57 -27.28
C TYR A 14 2.54 -3.90 -28.07
N LYS A 15 3.69 -3.75 -27.41
CA LYS A 15 5.01 -4.16 -27.90
C LYS A 15 5.68 -5.01 -26.83
N GLU A 16 6.41 -6.04 -27.22
CA GLU A 16 7.13 -6.90 -26.27
C GLU A 16 8.17 -6.14 -25.44
N GLU A 17 8.73 -5.05 -25.97
CA GLU A 17 9.62 -4.13 -25.23
C GLU A 17 8.98 -3.54 -23.97
N TYR A 18 7.64 -3.48 -23.91
CA TYR A 18 6.92 -2.96 -22.74
C TYR A 18 7.06 -3.89 -21.53
N ASN A 19 7.37 -5.17 -21.72
CA ASN A 19 7.60 -6.14 -20.64
C ASN A 19 8.75 -5.68 -19.73
N ASP A 20 9.90 -5.39 -20.34
CA ASP A 20 11.08 -4.91 -19.62
C ASP A 20 10.85 -3.55 -18.95
N GLN A 21 10.12 -2.65 -19.62
CA GLN A 21 9.80 -1.34 -19.08
C GLN A 21 8.88 -1.46 -17.86
N VAL A 22 7.85 -2.29 -17.94
CA VAL A 22 6.91 -2.50 -16.84
C VAL A 22 7.56 -3.22 -15.67
N ARG A 23 8.40 -4.23 -15.92
CA ARG A 23 9.19 -4.87 -14.86
C ARG A 23 10.00 -3.82 -14.09
N LYS A 24 10.69 -2.91 -14.79
CA LYS A 24 11.45 -1.81 -14.16
C LYS A 24 10.56 -0.84 -13.39
N LEU A 25 9.38 -0.49 -13.91
CA LEU A 25 8.42 0.37 -13.21
C LEU A 25 7.88 -0.30 -11.94
N CYS A 26 7.56 -1.59 -11.99
CA CYS A 26 7.13 -2.35 -10.81
C CYS A 26 8.24 -2.45 -9.74
N LEU A 27 9.50 -2.58 -10.16
CA LEU A 27 10.65 -2.53 -9.24
C LEU A 27 10.79 -1.17 -8.52
N LEU A 28 10.31 -0.09 -9.14
CA LEU A 28 10.25 1.25 -8.55
C LEU A 28 8.99 1.45 -7.66
N GLY A 29 8.13 0.44 -7.54
CA GLY A 29 6.89 0.51 -6.75
C GLY A 29 5.74 1.20 -7.49
N SER A 30 5.79 1.34 -8.81
CA SER A 30 4.71 1.94 -9.59
C SER A 30 3.43 1.12 -9.53
N THR A 31 2.30 1.80 -9.35
CA THR A 31 0.96 1.19 -9.43
C THR A 31 0.52 1.01 -10.88
N ASP A 32 -0.53 0.21 -11.11
CA ASP A 32 -1.08 0.00 -12.45
C ASP A 32 -1.56 1.31 -13.10
N LYS A 33 -1.97 2.29 -12.28
CA LYS A 33 -2.32 3.65 -12.72
C LYS A 33 -1.09 4.44 -13.18
N ASP A 34 0.02 4.33 -12.47
CA ASP A 34 1.27 4.98 -12.85
C ASP A 34 1.84 4.37 -14.14
N ILE A 35 1.71 3.05 -14.29
CA ILE A 35 2.05 2.32 -15.51
C ILE A 35 1.18 2.81 -16.68
N ALA A 36 -0.14 2.93 -16.48
CA ALA A 36 -1.05 3.45 -17.50
C ALA A 36 -0.68 4.88 -17.93
N SER A 37 -0.39 5.75 -16.96
CA SER A 37 0.09 7.12 -17.18
C SER A 37 1.39 7.16 -17.98
N PHE A 38 2.36 6.28 -17.64
CA PHE A 38 3.65 6.18 -18.32
C PHE A 38 3.51 5.84 -19.81
N PHE A 39 2.62 4.91 -20.16
CA PHE A 39 2.36 4.55 -21.57
C PHE A 39 1.36 5.48 -22.27
N GLY A 40 0.78 6.45 -21.57
CA GLY A 40 -0.27 7.32 -22.11
C GLY A 40 -1.53 6.56 -22.50
N VAL A 41 -1.84 5.45 -21.81
CA VAL A 41 -3.02 4.61 -22.04
C VAL A 41 -3.94 4.62 -20.82
N THR A 42 -5.14 4.07 -20.96
CA THR A 42 -6.06 3.94 -19.82
C THR A 42 -5.72 2.70 -18.98
N GLU A 43 -6.12 2.70 -17.71
CA GLU A 43 -6.00 1.51 -16.84
C GLU A 43 -6.70 0.29 -17.46
N THR A 44 -7.80 0.50 -18.17
CA THR A 44 -8.50 -0.55 -18.92
C THR A 44 -7.60 -1.18 -19.99
N THR A 45 -6.82 -0.38 -20.74
CA THR A 45 -5.88 -0.91 -21.72
C THR A 45 -4.79 -1.76 -21.08
N ILE A 46 -4.24 -1.33 -19.94
CA ILE A 46 -3.25 -2.13 -19.18
C ILE A 46 -3.86 -3.45 -18.70
N ASN A 47 -5.10 -3.42 -18.18
CA ASN A 47 -5.78 -4.64 -17.75
C ASN A 47 -6.08 -5.58 -18.91
N ASN A 48 -6.45 -5.06 -20.08
CA ASN A 48 -6.60 -5.86 -21.29
C ASN A 48 -5.27 -6.49 -21.71
N TRP A 49 -4.16 -5.73 -21.67
CA TRP A 49 -2.83 -6.27 -21.99
C TRP A 49 -2.40 -7.40 -21.05
N LYS A 50 -2.75 -7.35 -19.76
CA LYS A 50 -2.49 -8.46 -18.83
C LYS A 50 -3.24 -9.74 -19.21
N LEU A 51 -4.45 -9.62 -19.75
CA LEU A 51 -5.25 -10.77 -20.18
C LEU A 51 -4.79 -11.32 -21.53
N GLU A 52 -4.48 -10.43 -22.47
CA GLU A 52 -4.10 -10.77 -23.84
C GLU A 52 -2.64 -11.24 -23.97
N TYR A 53 -1.73 -10.72 -23.13
CA TYR A 53 -0.29 -11.00 -23.20
C TYR A 53 0.24 -11.57 -21.87
N PRO A 54 0.35 -12.91 -21.74
CA PRO A 54 0.83 -13.55 -20.52
C PRO A 54 2.22 -13.06 -20.08
N ASN A 55 3.14 -12.83 -21.02
CA ASN A 55 4.50 -12.34 -20.73
C ASN A 55 4.50 -10.94 -20.09
N PHE A 56 3.53 -10.08 -20.45
CA PHE A 56 3.36 -8.76 -19.86
C PHE A 56 2.88 -8.86 -18.42
N PHE A 57 1.91 -9.75 -18.17
CA PHE A 57 1.42 -10.02 -16.83
C PHE A 57 2.50 -10.66 -15.93
N GLU A 58 3.28 -11.61 -16.47
CA GLU A 58 4.40 -12.22 -15.77
C GLU A 58 5.45 -11.19 -15.38
N SER A 59 5.79 -10.26 -16.28
CA SER A 59 6.74 -9.18 -16.01
C SER A 59 6.29 -8.24 -14.88
N ILE A 60 4.98 -7.93 -14.81
CA ILE A 60 4.39 -7.16 -13.70
C ILE A 60 4.53 -7.94 -12.39
N LYS A 61 4.17 -9.22 -12.41
CA LYS A 61 4.18 -10.08 -11.23
C LYS A 61 5.60 -10.23 -10.69
N GLU A 62 6.55 -10.56 -11.54
CA GLU A 62 7.97 -10.70 -11.16
C GLU A 62 8.52 -9.39 -10.59
N GLY A 63 8.22 -8.25 -11.22
CA GLY A 63 8.67 -6.94 -10.75
C GLY A 63 8.13 -6.61 -9.35
N LYS A 64 6.84 -6.88 -9.09
CA LYS A 64 6.21 -6.66 -7.77
C LYS A 64 6.77 -7.63 -6.72
N GLU A 65 6.87 -8.92 -7.04
CA GLU A 65 7.42 -9.92 -6.14
C GLU A 65 8.87 -9.62 -5.75
N TYR A 66 9.70 -9.17 -6.70
CA TYR A 66 11.09 -8.82 -6.41
C TYR A 66 11.20 -7.55 -5.56
N ALA A 67 10.36 -6.54 -5.82
CA ALA A 67 10.28 -5.34 -4.99
C ALA A 67 9.90 -5.70 -3.54
N ASP A 68 8.86 -6.51 -3.37
CA ASP A 68 8.39 -6.98 -2.06
C ASP A 68 9.47 -7.83 -1.35
N ALA A 69 10.16 -8.71 -2.08
CA ALA A 69 11.24 -9.54 -1.55
C ALA A 69 12.42 -8.69 -1.04
N ASN A 70 12.79 -7.63 -1.76
CA ASN A 70 13.85 -6.71 -1.31
C ASN A 70 13.46 -5.98 -0.04
N VAL A 71 12.22 -5.51 0.06
CA VAL A 71 11.72 -4.86 1.28
C VAL A 71 11.74 -5.86 2.44
N ALA A 72 11.31 -7.10 2.21
CA ALA A 72 11.35 -8.15 3.22
C ALA A 72 12.77 -8.46 3.71
N ASP A 73 13.76 -8.54 2.81
CA ASP A 73 15.18 -8.75 3.17
C ASP A 73 15.73 -7.60 4.02
N ARG A 74 15.48 -6.35 3.62
CA ARG A 74 15.91 -5.16 4.38
C ARG A 74 15.22 -5.08 5.74
N LEU A 75 13.94 -5.41 5.80
CA LEU A 75 13.18 -5.46 7.06
C LEU A 75 13.73 -6.55 7.99
N TYR A 76 14.10 -7.71 7.43
CA TYR A 76 14.72 -8.79 8.19
C TYR A 76 16.10 -8.39 8.75
N GLN A 77 16.96 -7.76 7.93
CA GLN A 77 18.24 -7.20 8.38
C GLN A 77 18.03 -6.20 9.53
N ARG A 78 17.03 -5.33 9.42
CA ARG A 78 16.69 -4.36 10.47
C ARG A 78 16.10 -5.03 11.73
N ALA A 79 15.33 -6.10 11.58
CA ALA A 79 14.81 -6.88 12.72
C ALA A 79 15.91 -7.61 13.49
N LEU A 80 17.00 -8.03 12.82
CA LEU A 80 18.17 -8.63 13.47
C LEU A 80 19.17 -7.61 13.99
N GLY A 81 19.19 -6.40 13.42
CA GLY A 81 20.30 -5.47 13.56
C GLY A 81 21.42 -5.81 12.57
N PHE A 82 22.13 -4.79 12.11
CA PHE A 82 23.24 -4.96 11.18
C PHE A 82 24.31 -3.89 11.40
N GLU A 83 25.49 -4.15 10.89
CA GLU A 83 26.62 -3.24 10.98
C GLU A 83 27.00 -2.78 9.58
N HIS A 84 27.30 -1.49 9.45
CA HIS A 84 27.65 -0.88 8.18
C HIS A 84 28.87 0.02 8.35
N ASP A 85 29.89 -0.23 7.54
CA ASP A 85 31.06 0.62 7.46
C ASP A 85 30.67 1.93 6.77
N SER A 86 30.86 3.04 7.48
CA SER A 86 30.51 4.39 7.04
C SER A 86 31.73 5.30 7.19
N GLU A 87 32.00 6.13 6.19
CA GLU A 87 33.05 7.14 6.30
C GLU A 87 32.47 8.43 6.85
N GLU A 88 33.01 8.92 7.97
CA GLU A 88 32.72 10.28 8.45
C GLU A 88 33.78 11.23 7.93
N ILE A 89 33.33 12.31 7.29
CA ILE A 89 34.19 13.39 6.82
C ILE A 89 34.32 14.39 7.96
N LYS A 90 35.53 14.50 8.54
CA LYS A 90 35.85 15.52 9.55
C LYS A 90 36.89 16.49 8.98
N ILE A 91 36.67 17.78 9.18
CA ILE A 91 37.65 18.82 8.85
C ILE A 91 38.48 19.04 10.11
N VAL A 92 39.74 18.64 10.08
CA VAL A 92 40.70 18.89 11.16
C VAL A 92 41.79 19.77 10.56
N GLU A 93 41.99 20.96 11.13
CA GLU A 93 43.06 21.89 10.72
C GLU A 93 43.03 22.25 9.22
N GLY A 94 41.83 22.47 8.66
CA GLY A 94 41.65 22.85 7.25
C GLY A 94 41.83 21.71 6.24
N ASN A 95 42.15 20.49 6.70
CA ASN A 95 42.27 19.30 5.85
C ASN A 95 41.06 18.37 6.01
N ILE A 96 40.54 17.88 4.88
CA ILE A 96 39.43 16.92 4.83
C ILE A 96 39.99 15.53 5.13
N LYS A 97 39.65 14.95 6.29
CA LYS A 97 40.02 13.57 6.64
C LYS A 97 38.79 12.67 6.64
N ARG A 98 38.86 11.56 5.91
CA ARG A 98 37.84 10.50 5.92
C ARG A 98 38.24 9.46 6.97
N ILE A 99 37.39 9.28 7.98
CA ILE A 99 37.63 8.30 9.04
C ILE A 99 36.64 7.14 8.82
N PRO A 100 37.11 5.89 8.64
CA PRO A 100 36.23 4.74 8.59
C PRO A 100 35.64 4.50 9.99
N VAL A 101 34.31 4.52 10.09
CA VAL A 101 33.55 4.29 11.31
C VAL A 101 32.58 3.14 11.07
N ARG A 102 32.62 2.13 11.94
CA ARG A 102 31.65 1.03 11.92
C ARG A 102 30.38 1.46 12.66
N LYS A 103 29.30 1.71 11.92
CA LYS A 103 28.00 2.06 12.49
C LYS A 103 27.22 0.78 12.79
N VAL A 104 26.86 0.62 14.06
CA VAL A 104 26.03 -0.49 14.54
C VAL A 104 24.58 -0.02 14.57
N TYR A 105 23.71 -0.70 13.83
CA TYR A 105 22.28 -0.50 13.86
C TYR A 105 21.65 -1.61 14.72
N PRO A 106 21.12 -1.28 15.91
CA PRO A 106 20.54 -2.30 16.80
C PRO A 106 19.28 -2.91 16.18
N PRO A 107 18.90 -4.13 16.63
CA PRO A 107 17.66 -4.77 16.23
C PRO A 107 16.44 -3.87 16.50
N ASP A 108 15.57 -3.73 15.51
CA ASP A 108 14.33 -2.97 15.61
C ASP A 108 13.17 -3.87 16.09
N PRO A 109 12.61 -3.65 17.29
CA PRO A 109 11.61 -4.54 17.87
C PRO A 109 10.30 -4.52 17.06
N THR A 110 9.94 -3.39 16.45
CA THR A 110 8.74 -3.28 15.61
C THR A 110 8.85 -4.17 14.37
N SER A 111 9.99 -4.13 13.68
CA SER A 111 10.28 -4.99 12.53
C SER A 111 10.23 -6.48 12.91
N ALA A 112 10.77 -6.84 14.08
CA ALA A 112 10.70 -8.20 14.61
C ALA A 112 9.26 -8.64 14.93
N ILE A 113 8.45 -7.77 15.56
CA ILE A 113 7.04 -8.04 15.86
C ILE A 113 6.24 -8.27 14.57
N PHE A 114 6.39 -7.40 13.56
CA PHE A 114 5.71 -7.58 12.27
C PHE A 114 6.09 -8.89 11.59
N TRP A 115 7.38 -9.24 11.60
CA TRP A 115 7.87 -10.52 11.07
C TRP A 115 7.25 -11.72 11.78
N LEU A 116 7.20 -11.70 13.11
CA LEU A 116 6.64 -12.78 13.92
C LEU A 116 5.12 -12.88 13.79
N LYS A 117 4.41 -11.76 13.67
CA LYS A 117 2.97 -11.73 13.38
C LYS A 117 2.65 -12.40 12.03
N ASN A 118 3.49 -12.18 11.01
CA ASN A 118 3.27 -12.75 9.69
C ASN A 118 3.66 -14.23 9.60
N ARG A 119 4.78 -14.66 10.21
CA ARG A 119 5.26 -16.06 10.10
C ARG A 119 4.85 -16.99 11.24
N LYS A 120 4.58 -16.46 12.44
CA LYS A 120 4.15 -17.20 13.63
C LYS A 120 2.84 -16.63 14.18
N ALA A 121 1.87 -16.44 13.29
CA ALA A 121 0.58 -15.84 13.61
C ALA A 121 -0.13 -16.50 14.79
N VAL A 122 -0.02 -17.83 14.95
CA VAL A 122 -0.66 -18.56 16.07
C VAL A 122 -0.19 -18.06 17.44
N ALA A 123 1.09 -17.69 17.58
CA ALA A 123 1.66 -17.27 18.85
C ALA A 123 1.73 -15.75 19.02
N TRP A 124 1.68 -14.98 17.92
CA TRP A 124 1.94 -13.53 17.92
C TRP A 124 0.80 -12.65 17.40
N ARG A 125 -0.27 -13.23 16.84
CA ARG A 125 -1.44 -12.46 16.42
C ARG A 125 -2.15 -11.92 17.66
N ASP A 126 -2.50 -10.64 17.62
CA ASP A 126 -3.24 -10.00 18.71
C ASP A 126 -4.60 -10.69 18.84
N LYS A 127 -4.98 -11.06 20.07
CA LYS A 127 -6.35 -11.49 20.34
C LYS A 127 -7.25 -10.26 20.28
N GLN A 128 -8.07 -10.17 19.24
CA GLN A 128 -9.18 -9.21 19.24
C GLN A 128 -10.27 -9.75 20.15
N GLU A 129 -10.39 -9.16 21.33
CA GLU A 129 -11.59 -9.29 22.14
C GLU A 129 -12.65 -8.40 21.49
N ASN A 130 -13.47 -9.00 20.62
CA ASN A 130 -14.65 -8.32 20.10
C ASN A 130 -15.63 -8.21 21.28
N GLU A 131 -15.59 -7.08 21.98
CA GLU A 131 -16.79 -6.56 22.63
C GLU A 131 -17.83 -6.42 21.53
N GLN A 132 -18.70 -7.44 21.40
CA GLN A 132 -19.87 -7.29 20.57
C GLN A 132 -20.59 -6.04 21.07
N PRO A 133 -20.92 -5.06 20.20
CA PRO A 133 -21.81 -4.00 20.62
C PRO A 133 -23.04 -4.71 21.17
N GLU A 134 -23.36 -4.46 22.44
CA GLU A 134 -24.52 -5.05 23.08
C GLU A 134 -25.68 -4.88 22.11
N LYS A 135 -26.28 -6.01 21.68
CA LYS A 135 -27.41 -5.98 20.75
C LYS A 135 -28.38 -4.91 21.26
N PRO A 136 -28.90 -4.01 20.40
CA PRO A 136 -29.81 -2.97 20.86
C PRO A 136 -30.89 -3.65 21.68
N ILE A 137 -30.95 -3.28 22.96
CA ILE A 137 -31.90 -3.82 23.93
C ILE A 137 -33.26 -3.62 23.26
N ALA A 138 -33.97 -4.71 22.97
CA ALA A 138 -35.32 -4.62 22.43
C ALA A 138 -36.18 -3.99 23.53
N ILE A 139 -36.37 -2.67 23.47
CA ILE A 139 -37.14 -1.94 24.46
C ILE A 139 -38.60 -2.36 24.26
N ASP A 140 -39.17 -3.02 25.27
CA ASP A 140 -40.58 -3.44 25.22
C ASP A 140 -41.48 -2.22 25.41
N TYR A 141 -41.98 -1.69 24.29
CA TYR A 141 -42.86 -0.52 24.25
C TYR A 141 -44.29 -0.81 24.73
N SER A 142 -44.63 -2.08 25.05
CA SER A 142 -46.00 -2.46 25.45
C SER A 142 -46.45 -1.89 26.80
N LYS A 143 -45.51 -1.43 27.63
CA LYS A 143 -45.79 -0.81 28.94
C LYS A 143 -45.88 0.72 28.89
N LEU A 144 -45.71 1.31 27.71
CA LEU A 144 -45.69 2.76 27.53
C LEU A 144 -47.11 3.27 27.28
N THR A 145 -47.50 4.38 27.91
CA THR A 145 -48.83 4.98 27.67
C THR A 145 -48.90 5.62 26.27
N ASP A 146 -50.11 5.79 25.73
CA ASP A 146 -50.30 6.36 24.39
C ASP A 146 -49.67 7.76 24.24
N GLU A 147 -49.72 8.59 25.29
CA GLU A 147 -49.06 9.90 25.32
C GLU A 147 -47.54 9.80 25.23
N GLN A 148 -46.96 8.83 25.93
CA GLN A 148 -45.52 8.59 25.92
C GLN A 148 -45.04 8.00 24.58
N LEU A 149 -45.87 7.19 23.90
CA LEU A 149 -45.59 6.72 22.54
C LEU A 149 -45.64 7.86 21.52
N GLN A 150 -46.53 8.82 21.72
CA GLN A 150 -46.67 9.98 20.84
C GLN A 150 -45.49 10.94 20.95
N THR A 151 -45.03 11.22 22.18
CA THR A 151 -43.83 12.04 22.41
C THR A 151 -42.56 11.38 21.86
N LEU A 152 -42.42 10.06 21.97
CA LEU A 152 -41.29 9.32 21.38
C LEU A 152 -41.27 9.44 19.85
N ARG A 153 -42.43 9.37 19.19
CA ARG A 153 -42.54 9.54 17.73
C ARG A 153 -42.15 10.95 17.29
N GLU A 154 -42.59 11.95 18.03
CA GLU A 154 -42.28 13.35 17.73
C GLU A 154 -40.79 13.66 17.87
N LEU A 155 -40.13 13.11 18.91
CA LEU A 155 -38.68 13.22 19.09
C LEU A 155 -37.89 12.53 17.97
N LEU A 156 -38.35 11.38 17.47
CA LEU A 156 -37.73 10.69 16.34
C LEU A 156 -37.86 11.48 15.03
N GLU A 157 -39.01 12.12 14.80
CA GLU A 157 -39.22 13.01 13.65
C GLU A 157 -38.29 14.22 13.69
N ILE A 158 -38.10 14.82 14.87
CA ILE A 158 -37.16 15.94 15.07
C ILE A 158 -35.72 15.50 14.79
N ALA A 159 -35.31 14.32 15.26
CA ALA A 159 -33.96 13.80 15.03
C ALA A 159 -33.67 13.57 13.54
N LYS A 160 -34.61 13.00 12.78
CA LYS A 160 -34.48 12.79 11.32
C LYS A 160 -34.45 14.08 10.51
N LYS A 161 -35.02 15.16 11.05
CA LYS A 161 -35.06 16.47 10.39
C LYS A 161 -33.78 17.28 10.61
N ASN A 162 -32.95 16.87 11.57
CA ASN A 162 -31.69 17.52 11.94
C ASN A 162 -30.45 16.78 11.42
N GLU A 163 -30.62 15.63 10.75
CA GLU A 163 -29.60 14.98 9.89
C GLU A 163 -29.78 15.42 8.43
#